data_AF-A0A5S3P6T8-F1
#
_entry.id   AF-A0A5S3P6T8-F1
#
_cell.length_a   1.000
_cell.length_b   1.000
_cell.length_c   1.000
_cell.angle_alpha   90.00
_cell.angle_beta   90.00
_cell.angle_gamma   90.00
#
_symmetry.space_group_name_H-M   'P 1'
#
loop_
_entity.id
_entity.type
_entity.pdbx_description
1 polymer ?
#
loop_
_entity_poly.entity_id
_entity_poly.type
_entity_poly.pdbx_seq_one_letter_code
_entity_poly.pdbx_strand_id
1 'polypeptide(L)'
;MSRESAYRLRSRCGAEGFAAAWDRVLTPPGSGRIRAPRPDFRKVTNEALLRRLETGLVQPVIYQGKMTNMRRKADNFALFRLLRRGAVIARLAGPEGWDQ
;
A
#
# COMPACT_ATOMS: atom_id res chain seq x y z
N MET A 1 23.06 14.33 -12.19
CA MET A 1 22.64 12.91 -12.34
C MET A 1 22.84 12.53 -13.80
N SER A 2 23.54 11.43 -14.10
CA SER A 2 23.65 10.95 -15.48
C SER A 2 22.46 10.09 -15.87
N ARG A 3 22.15 10.01 -17.17
CA ARG A 3 21.10 9.14 -17.71
C ARG A 3 21.30 7.67 -17.31
N GLU A 4 22.55 7.23 -17.30
CA GLU A 4 22.94 5.89 -16.86
C GLU A 4 22.62 5.63 -15.39
N SER A 5 22.90 6.59 -14.49
CA SER A 5 22.53 6.46 -13.07
C SER A 5 21.02 6.33 -12.87
N ALA A 6 20.21 7.02 -13.67
CA ALA A 6 18.75 6.91 -13.60
C ALA A 6 18.25 5.53 -14.05
N TYR A 7 18.80 4.96 -15.12
CA TYR A 7 18.45 3.59 -15.55
C TYR A 7 18.90 2.54 -14.52
N ARG A 8 20.09 2.71 -13.91
CA ARG A 8 20.54 1.83 -12.82
C ARG A 8 19.64 1.92 -11.58
N LEU A 9 19.10 3.10 -11.27
CA LEU A 9 18.14 3.25 -10.17
C LEU A 9 16.79 2.60 -10.50
N ARG A 10 16.33 2.73 -11.75
CA ARG A 10 15.07 2.14 -12.24
C ARG A 10 15.02 0.62 -12.12
N SER A 11 16.16 -0.07 -12.21
CA SER A 11 16.23 -1.54 -12.13
C SER A 11 16.41 -2.09 -10.71
N ARG A 12 16.54 -1.24 -9.68
CA ARG A 12 16.74 -1.70 -8.30
C ARG A 12 15.43 -2.19 -7.66
N CYS A 13 15.52 -3.26 -6.88
CA CYS A 13 14.44 -3.69 -5.99
C CYS A 13 14.11 -2.57 -4.99
N GLY A 14 12.82 -2.27 -4.80
CA GLY A 14 12.37 -1.14 -3.97
C GLY A 14 12.30 0.21 -4.69
N ALA A 15 12.74 0.29 -5.95
CA ALA A 15 12.66 1.50 -6.78
C ALA A 15 11.39 1.55 -7.64
N GLU A 16 10.37 0.73 -7.36
CA GLU A 16 9.16 0.61 -8.19
C GLU A 16 8.41 1.94 -8.29
N GLY A 17 8.44 2.75 -7.22
CA GLY A 17 7.89 4.10 -7.22
C GLY A 17 8.65 5.06 -8.13
N PHE A 18 9.99 4.98 -8.14
CA PHE A 18 10.83 5.75 -9.05
C PHE A 18 10.62 5.31 -10.50
N ALA A 19 10.65 4.01 -10.77
CA ALA A 19 10.41 3.44 -12.09
C ALA A 19 9.04 3.87 -12.65
N ALA A 20 7.98 3.78 -11.84
CA ALA A 20 6.65 4.19 -12.27
C ALA A 20 6.51 5.70 -12.55
N ALA A 21 7.17 6.55 -11.76
CA ALA A 21 7.19 7.99 -12.01
C ALA A 21 8.01 8.33 -13.27
N TRP A 22 9.13 7.64 -13.45
CA TRP A 22 10.01 7.79 -14.62
C TRP A 22 9.30 7.39 -15.91
N ASP A 23 8.62 6.24 -15.91
CA ASP A 23 7.89 5.74 -17.06
C ASP A 23 6.71 6.64 -17.43
N ARG A 24 6.07 7.26 -16.42
CA ARG A 24 5.02 8.26 -16.64
C ARG A 24 5.54 9.51 -17.37
N VAL A 25 6.74 9.99 -17.06
CA VAL A 25 7.34 11.15 -17.74
C VAL A 25 7.71 10.81 -19.18
N LEU A 26 8.14 9.57 -19.44
CA LEU A 26 8.49 9.09 -20.78
C LEU A 26 7.28 8.69 -21.64
N THR A 27 6.09 8.58 -21.05
CA THR A 27 4.86 8.22 -21.77
C THR A 27 4.37 9.42 -22.58
N PRO A 28 4.28 9.35 -23.92
CA PRO A 28 3.81 10.46 -24.74
C PRO A 28 2.35 10.84 -24.43
N PRO A 29 1.98 12.13 -24.49
CA PRO A 29 0.60 12.55 -24.32
C PRO A 29 -0.32 11.85 -25.35
N GLY A 30 -1.46 11.31 -24.90
CA GLY A 30 -2.43 10.62 -25.74
C GLY A 30 -2.33 9.09 -25.77
N SER A 31 -1.24 8.49 -25.25
CA SER A 31 -1.03 7.03 -25.24
C SER A 31 -1.69 6.28 -24.06
N GLY A 32 -2.56 6.96 -23.31
CA GLY A 32 -3.14 6.44 -22.07
C GLY A 32 -2.23 6.65 -20.85
N ARG A 33 -2.82 6.62 -19.65
CA ARG A 33 -2.05 6.79 -18.40
C ARG A 33 -1.61 5.43 -17.88
N ILE A 34 -0.31 5.16 -17.85
CA ILE A 34 0.23 4.02 -17.09
C ILE A 34 -0.17 4.22 -15.63
N ARG A 35 -1.02 3.33 -15.12
CA ARG A 35 -1.46 3.37 -13.73
C ARG A 35 -0.29 2.86 -12.89
N ALA A 36 0.47 3.79 -12.31
CA ALA A 36 1.53 3.45 -11.39
C ALA A 36 0.98 2.49 -10.32
N PRO A 37 1.75 1.45 -9.93
CA PRO A 37 1.52 0.84 -8.63
C PRO A 37 1.40 1.99 -7.64
N ARG A 38 0.44 1.91 -6.73
CA ARG A 38 0.40 2.83 -5.59
C ARG A 38 1.09 2.08 -4.45
N PRO A 39 2.44 2.16 -4.33
CA PRO A 39 3.10 1.69 -3.14
C PRO A 39 2.45 2.34 -1.95
N ASP A 40 2.47 1.57 -0.90
CA ASP A 40 1.87 1.97 0.32
C ASP A 40 2.87 2.81 1.13
N PHE A 41 3.04 4.08 0.75
CA PHE A 41 4.12 4.96 1.24
C PHE A 41 4.03 5.38 2.72
N ARG A 42 3.01 4.94 3.47
CA ARG A 42 2.98 5.20 4.92
C ARG A 42 3.93 4.23 5.62
N LYS A 43 4.84 4.77 6.44
CA LYS A 43 5.68 4.07 7.42
C LYS A 43 4.81 3.39 8.51
N VAL A 44 3.93 2.48 8.11
CA VAL A 44 3.12 1.68 9.01
C VAL A 44 3.62 0.24 8.90
N THR A 45 4.14 -0.28 10.00
CA THR A 45 4.64 -1.65 10.11
C THR A 45 3.47 -2.64 10.10
N ASN A 46 3.74 -3.92 9.82
CA ASN A 46 2.72 -4.96 9.91
C ASN A 46 2.18 -5.09 11.33
N GLU A 47 3.04 -4.99 12.35
CA GLU A 47 2.67 -4.96 13.77
C GLU A 47 1.68 -3.83 14.09
N ALA A 48 1.94 -2.61 13.58
CA ALA A 48 1.02 -1.49 13.77
C ALA A 48 -0.35 -1.72 13.09
N LEU A 49 -0.41 -2.49 12.01
CA LEU A 49 -1.66 -2.89 11.37
C LEU A 49 -2.38 -3.99 12.16
N LEU A 50 -1.66 -4.96 12.72
CA LEU A 50 -2.23 -6.01 13.58
C LEU A 50 -2.87 -5.38 14.82
N ARG A 51 -2.15 -4.47 15.50
CA ARG A 51 -2.71 -3.74 16.65
C ARG A 51 -3.96 -2.95 16.28
N ARG A 52 -4.05 -2.39 15.06
CA ARG A 52 -5.24 -1.69 14.57
C ARG A 52 -6.41 -2.63 14.28
N LEU A 53 -6.14 -3.86 13.87
CA LEU A 53 -7.18 -4.88 13.73
C LEU A 53 -7.77 -5.26 15.08
N GLU A 54 -6.91 -5.45 16.08
CA GLU A 54 -7.33 -5.80 17.44
C GLU A 54 -8.12 -4.66 18.11
N THR A 55 -7.66 -3.41 17.96
CA THR A 55 -8.26 -2.25 18.65
C THR A 55 -9.42 -1.59 17.90
N GLY A 56 -9.47 -1.76 16.57
CA GLY A 56 -10.43 -1.11 15.69
C GLY A 56 -10.33 0.43 15.68
N LEU A 57 -11.33 1.06 15.08
CA LEU A 57 -11.51 2.50 15.02
C LEU A 57 -12.64 2.95 15.93
N VAL A 58 -12.52 4.13 16.52
CA VAL A 58 -13.64 4.81 17.17
C VAL A 58 -14.42 5.58 16.10
N GLN A 59 -15.73 5.38 16.06
CA GLN A 59 -16.63 6.10 15.18
C GLN A 59 -17.65 6.88 16.03
N PRO A 60 -17.67 8.23 15.95
CA PRO A 60 -18.73 9.00 16.58
C PRO A 60 -20.06 8.74 15.88
N VAL A 61 -21.12 8.65 16.67
CA VAL A 61 -22.51 8.57 16.20
C VAL A 61 -23.06 9.99 16.25
N ILE A 62 -23.47 10.49 15.09
CA ILE A 62 -24.08 11.82 14.94
C ILE A 62 -25.57 11.64 14.69
N TYR A 63 -26.39 12.35 15.47
CA TYR A 63 -27.83 12.43 15.27
C TYR A 63 -28.27 13.88 15.38
N GLN A 64 -29.04 14.36 14.38
CA GLN A 64 -29.50 15.76 14.31
C GLN A 64 -28.35 16.78 14.46
N GLY A 65 -27.20 16.51 13.81
CA GLY A 65 -26.03 17.37 13.83
C GLY A 65 -25.24 17.38 15.15
N LYS A 66 -25.66 16.62 16.17
CA LYS A 66 -24.98 16.52 17.47
C LYS A 66 -24.32 15.16 17.62
N MET A 67 -23.14 15.12 18.25
CA MET A 67 -22.49 13.87 18.64
C MET A 67 -23.25 13.29 19.84
N THR A 68 -23.85 12.11 19.64
CA THR A 68 -24.71 11.48 20.66
C THR A 68 -24.08 10.25 21.28
N ASN A 69 -23.12 9.60 20.60
CA ASN A 69 -22.45 8.41 21.12
C ASN A 69 -21.10 8.17 20.43
N MET A 70 -20.34 7.20 20.93
CA MET A 70 -19.15 6.64 20.28
C MET A 70 -19.31 5.13 20.17
N ARG A 71 -19.06 4.57 18.99
CA ARG A 71 -19.02 3.12 18.76
C ARG A 71 -17.64 2.68 18.29
N ARG A 72 -17.32 1.41 18.48
CA ARG A 72 -16.15 0.76 17.89
C ARG A 72 -16.52 0.17 16.52
N LYS A 73 -15.63 0.32 15.54
CA LYS A 73 -15.77 -0.20 14.17
C LYS A 73 -14.49 -0.92 13.78
N ALA A 74 -14.59 -2.07 13.11
CA ALA A 74 -13.43 -2.75 12.54
C ALA A 74 -12.66 -1.85 11.55
N ASP A 75 -11.32 -1.91 11.58
CA ASP A 75 -10.45 -1.25 10.59
C ASP A 75 -10.27 -2.17 9.37
N ASN A 76 -11.29 -2.27 8.52
CA ASN A 76 -11.23 -3.11 7.31
C ASN A 76 -10.12 -2.66 6.35
N PHE A 77 -9.71 -1.39 6.39
CA PHE A 77 -8.56 -0.92 5.60
C PHE A 77 -7.25 -1.52 6.10
N ALA A 78 -7.05 -1.62 7.42
CA ALA A 78 -5.91 -2.33 7.98
C ALA A 78 -5.92 -3.82 7.58
N LEU A 79 -7.12 -4.45 7.57
CA LEU A 79 -7.29 -5.85 7.17
C LEU A 79 -6.85 -6.10 5.73
N PHE A 80 -7.51 -5.41 4.78
CA PHE A 80 -7.21 -5.62 3.36
C PHE A 80 -5.77 -5.25 3.00
N ARG A 81 -5.18 -4.33 3.74
CA ARG A 81 -3.78 -3.93 3.57
C ARG A 81 -2.81 -5.00 4.05
N LEU A 82 -3.06 -5.63 5.20
CA LEU A 82 -2.28 -6.78 5.67
C LEU A 82 -2.40 -7.95 4.69
N LEU A 83 -3.62 -8.27 4.25
CA LEU A 83 -3.86 -9.33 3.27
C LEU A 83 -3.13 -9.06 1.96
N ARG A 84 -3.14 -7.82 1.46
CA ARG A 84 -2.39 -7.46 0.25
C ARG A 84 -0.87 -7.62 0.43
N ARG A 85 -0.32 -7.28 1.60
CA ARG A 85 1.12 -7.48 1.89
C ARG A 85 1.45 -8.97 1.98
N GLY A 86 0.63 -9.76 2.69
CA GLY A 86 0.78 -11.21 2.79
C GLY A 86 0.67 -11.92 1.44
N ALA A 87 -0.29 -11.53 0.60
CA ALA A 87 -0.44 -12.09 -0.75
C ALA A 87 0.75 -11.77 -1.66
N VAL A 88 1.35 -10.58 -1.53
CA VAL A 88 2.60 -10.25 -2.26
C VAL A 88 3.76 -11.11 -1.75
N ILE A 89 3.91 -11.26 -0.43
CA ILE A 89 4.94 -12.13 0.16
C ILE A 89 4.75 -13.58 -0.30
N ALA A 90 3.55 -14.13 -0.20
CA ALA A 90 3.23 -15.49 -0.64
C ALA A 90 3.48 -15.70 -2.13
N ARG A 91 3.18 -14.69 -2.97
CA ARG A 91 3.45 -14.74 -4.41
C ARG A 91 4.94 -14.68 -4.74
N LEU A 92 5.74 -13.99 -3.92
CA LEU A 92 7.20 -13.92 -4.07
C LEU A 92 7.90 -15.15 -3.47
N ALA A 93 7.30 -15.80 -2.47
CA ALA A 93 7.85 -16.99 -1.80
C ALA A 93 7.71 -18.27 -2.64
N GLY A 94 6.87 -18.29 -3.68
CA GLY A 94 6.61 -19.50 -4.47
C GLY A 94 5.88 -20.59 -3.66
N PRO A 95 5.45 -21.69 -4.32
CA PRO A 95 4.66 -22.75 -3.67
C PRO A 95 5.43 -23.59 -2.63
N GLU A 96 6.72 -23.34 -2.38
CA GLU A 96 7.56 -24.18 -1.49
C GLU A 96 7.65 -23.66 -0.04
N GLY A 97 6.97 -22.56 0.30
CA GLY A 97 7.13 -21.88 1.59
C GLY A 97 6.14 -22.24 2.70
N TRP A 98 5.32 -23.29 2.55
CA TRP A 98 4.31 -23.70 3.54
C TRP A 98 4.50 -25.12 4.08
N ASP A 99 5.74 -25.62 4.10
CA ASP A 99 6.14 -26.79 4.88
C ASP A 99 7.25 -26.37 5.85
N GLN A 100 6.84 -25.84 7.02
CA GLN A 100 7.55 -25.91 8.30
C GLN A 100 6.68 -25.37 9.44
#